data_AF-A0A7X9J657-F1
#
_entry.id   AF-A0A7X9J657-F1
#
_cell.length_a   1.000
_cell.length_b   1.000
_cell.length_c   1.000
_cell.angle_alpha   90.00
_cell.angle_beta   90.00
_cell.angle_gamma   90.00
#
_symmetry.space_group_name_H-M   'P 1'
#
loop_
_entity.id
_entity.type
_entity.pdbx_description
1 polymer ?
#
loop_
_entity_poly.entity_id
_entity_poly.type
_entity_poly.pdbx_seq_one_letter_code
_entity_poly.pdbx_strand_id
1 'polypeptide(L)'
;MAELIEFVNNYNDCSTDQGFQFEFYCDHCGSGYRTRFQPSVTGTVSSVLDGASSIFGGILGTAANVSERVRSAGWQKAHDDAFQKAVAEIKPSFIQCPHCQKWVCREKCWNVKRGLCKECAPDLGVEMSAAQSSRSVEEIWAHAKMAEEDKKLAEGNWRETIVASCPKCGTALATNAKFCPNCGEKLQNASHCTQCGAKLQPGAKFCAECGAKV
;
A
#
# COMPACT_ATOMS: atom_id res chain seq x y z
N MET A 1 -10.10 39.32 -8.92
CA MET A 1 -9.73 38.27 -9.89
C MET A 1 -9.98 36.95 -9.19
N ALA A 2 -10.75 36.03 -9.75
CA ALA A 2 -10.94 34.71 -9.13
C ALA A 2 -9.60 33.98 -9.19
N GLU A 3 -9.04 33.62 -8.04
CA GLU A 3 -7.84 32.80 -7.98
C GLU A 3 -8.20 31.39 -8.45
N LEU A 4 -7.58 30.96 -9.54
CA LEU A 4 -7.75 29.60 -10.06
C LEU A 4 -7.09 28.62 -9.09
N ILE A 5 -7.87 27.62 -8.68
CA ILE A 5 -7.38 26.55 -7.81
C ILE A 5 -6.67 25.51 -8.68
N GLU A 6 -5.35 25.40 -8.52
CA GLU A 6 -4.53 24.34 -9.13
C GLU A 6 -4.69 23.03 -8.33
N PHE A 7 -4.23 21.90 -8.88
CA PHE A 7 -4.31 20.56 -8.26
C PHE A 7 -5.72 19.97 -8.17
N VAL A 8 -6.46 19.89 -9.28
CA VAL A 8 -7.85 19.35 -9.30
C VAL A 8 -7.95 17.82 -9.26
N ASN A 9 -6.93 17.10 -9.74
CA ASN A 9 -6.98 15.64 -9.89
C ASN A 9 -5.96 14.89 -9.02
N ASN A 10 -5.00 15.59 -8.42
CA ASN A 10 -3.89 15.00 -7.69
C ASN A 10 -3.89 15.34 -6.20
N TYR A 11 -5.10 15.41 -5.62
CA TYR A 11 -5.29 15.62 -4.19
C TYR A 11 -6.44 14.75 -3.64
N ASN A 12 -6.40 14.50 -2.35
CA ASN A 12 -7.48 13.90 -1.58
C ASN A 12 -7.87 14.86 -0.45
N ASP A 13 -9.18 15.07 -0.30
CA ASP A 13 -9.74 15.91 0.76
C ASP A 13 -10.06 15.06 2.00
N CYS A 14 -9.27 15.24 3.05
CA CYS A 14 -9.45 14.58 4.35
C CYS A 14 -10.13 15.51 5.36
N SER A 15 -10.79 16.58 4.90
CA SER A 15 -11.45 17.57 5.76
C SER A 15 -12.69 17.03 6.45
N THR A 16 -12.80 17.38 7.73
CA THR A 16 -13.92 17.03 8.62
C THR A 16 -14.62 18.29 9.08
N ASP A 17 -15.72 18.15 9.83
CA ASP A 17 -16.41 19.30 10.43
C ASP A 17 -15.54 20.01 11.49
N GLN A 18 -14.54 19.31 12.03
CA GLN A 18 -13.60 19.81 13.05
C GLN A 18 -12.39 20.55 12.45
N GLY A 19 -12.11 20.39 11.16
CA GLY A 19 -10.93 20.98 10.54
C GLY A 19 -10.59 20.45 9.15
N PHE A 20 -9.65 21.13 8.52
CA PHE A 20 -9.25 20.93 7.13
C PHE A 20 -7.91 20.22 7.05
N GLN A 21 -7.83 19.21 6.19
CA GLN A 21 -6.60 18.50 5.91
C GLN A 21 -6.63 17.98 4.47
N PHE A 22 -5.51 18.15 3.77
CA PHE A 22 -5.39 17.81 2.36
C PHE A 22 -4.16 16.94 2.14
N GLU A 23 -4.29 15.99 1.23
CA GLU A 23 -3.18 15.15 0.77
C GLU A 23 -2.95 15.40 -0.71
N PHE A 24 -1.71 15.60 -1.11
CA PHE A 24 -1.32 15.77 -2.50
C PHE A 24 -0.41 14.64 -2.92
N TYR A 25 -0.63 14.06 -4.10
CA TYR A 25 0.16 12.94 -4.60
C TYR A 25 0.83 13.23 -5.94
N CYS A 26 1.93 12.53 -6.18
CA CYS A 26 2.63 12.51 -7.46
C CYS A 26 1.96 11.50 -8.39
N ASP A 27 1.58 11.93 -9.59
CA ASP A 27 0.93 11.09 -10.59
C ASP A 27 1.83 9.96 -11.14
N HIS A 28 3.14 10.01 -10.88
CA HIS A 28 4.10 9.00 -11.36
C HIS A 28 4.47 7.96 -10.29
N CYS A 29 4.87 8.39 -9.09
CA CYS A 29 5.34 7.46 -8.05
C CYS A 29 4.32 7.20 -6.94
N GLY A 30 3.18 7.89 -6.93
CA GLY A 30 2.16 7.77 -5.88
C GLY A 30 2.58 8.31 -4.52
N SER A 31 3.83 8.73 -4.32
CA SER A 31 4.24 9.39 -3.08
C SER A 31 3.56 10.74 -2.96
N GLY A 32 3.12 11.07 -1.76
CA GLY A 32 2.44 12.33 -1.49
C GLY A 32 2.89 12.99 -0.21
N TYR A 33 2.38 14.20 -0.01
CA TYR A 33 2.55 14.97 1.21
C TYR A 33 1.18 15.27 1.80
N ARG A 34 1.07 15.16 3.11
CA ARG A 34 -0.13 15.50 3.87
C ARG A 34 0.11 16.84 4.56
N THR A 35 -0.82 17.77 4.40
CA THR A 35 -0.74 19.06 5.09
C THR A 35 -1.10 18.92 6.55
N ARG A 36 -0.61 19.87 7.38
CA ARG A 36 -0.96 19.91 8.79
C ARG A 36 -2.45 20.17 8.95
N PHE A 37 -3.06 19.47 9.90
CA PHE A 37 -4.47 19.66 10.23
C PHE A 37 -4.72 21.10 10.70
N GLN A 38 -5.60 21.81 10.03
CA GLN A 38 -6.03 23.16 10.42
C GLN A 38 -7.41 23.10 11.07
N PRO A 39 -7.55 23.39 12.36
CA PRO A 39 -8.86 23.33 13.03
C PRO A 39 -9.82 24.37 12.43
N SER A 40 -11.05 23.96 12.15
CA SER A 40 -12.08 24.89 11.63
C SER A 40 -12.74 25.59 12.83
N VAL A 41 -12.45 26.88 12.99
CA VAL A 41 -13.09 27.73 14.01
C VAL A 41 -14.56 28.06 13.66
N THR A 42 -15.00 27.71 12.45
CA THR A 42 -16.37 28.00 11.97
C THR A 42 -17.38 26.93 12.41
N GLY A 43 -16.94 25.72 12.77
CA GLY A 43 -17.82 24.66 13.30
C GLY A 43 -18.08 24.72 14.81
N THR A 44 -17.31 25.52 15.55
CA THR A 44 -17.42 25.65 17.02
C THR A 44 -18.35 26.80 17.47
N VAL A 45 -18.88 27.60 16.53
CA VAL A 45 -19.91 28.62 16.80
C VAL A 45 -21.31 28.03 16.60
N SER A 46 -21.57 26.87 17.22
CA SER A 46 -22.93 26.48 17.59
C SER A 46 -23.04 26.15 19.08
N SER A 47 -21.92 26.06 19.81
CA SER A 47 -21.90 25.73 21.24
C SER A 47 -21.81 26.95 22.16
N VAL A 48 -21.79 28.18 21.61
CA VAL A 48 -21.74 29.44 22.39
C VAL A 48 -22.98 30.30 22.12
N LEU A 49 -24.14 29.66 21.94
CA LEU A 49 -25.44 30.34 21.96
C LEU A 49 -26.45 29.71 22.94
N ASP A 50 -26.02 28.82 23.84
CA ASP A 50 -26.86 28.30 24.95
C ASP A 50 -26.85 29.23 26.18
N GLY A 51 -26.67 30.54 25.96
CA GLY A 51 -26.51 31.53 27.03
C GLY A 51 -27.55 32.66 27.07
N ALA A 52 -28.38 32.85 26.05
CA ALA A 52 -29.40 33.91 26.06
C ALA A 52 -30.45 33.77 24.96
N SER A 53 -31.55 33.08 25.24
CA SER A 53 -32.81 33.31 24.51
C SER A 53 -34.04 32.94 25.34
N SER A 54 -34.20 33.58 26.50
CA SER A 54 -35.48 33.65 27.22
C SER A 54 -36.34 34.86 26.81
N ILE A 55 -36.03 35.56 25.70
CA ILE A 55 -36.66 36.86 25.36
C ILE A 55 -37.17 36.99 23.91
N PHE A 56 -37.19 35.93 23.08
CA PHE A 56 -37.91 36.01 21.80
C PHE A 56 -39.01 34.96 21.72
N GLY A 57 -40.21 35.42 22.05
CA GLY A 57 -41.44 34.65 22.03
C GLY A 57 -42.01 34.48 20.63
N GLY A 58 -42.63 33.32 20.42
CA GLY A 58 -43.69 33.14 19.44
C GLY A 58 -43.25 32.77 18.04
N ILE A 59 -43.70 31.58 17.61
CA ILE A 59 -43.86 31.15 16.21
C ILE A 59 -42.54 30.85 15.48
N LEU A 60 -41.84 29.79 15.88
CA LEU A 60 -41.01 29.00 14.95
C LEU A 60 -40.78 27.57 15.45
N GLY A 61 -41.81 26.92 15.98
CA GLY A 61 -41.75 25.50 16.30
C GLY A 61 -42.15 24.69 15.08
N THR A 62 -41.19 24.34 14.21
CA THR A 62 -41.12 23.08 13.43
C THR A 62 -39.92 23.14 12.48
N ALA A 63 -38.75 22.70 12.93
CA ALA A 63 -37.61 22.15 12.18
C ALA A 63 -36.48 21.94 13.21
N ALA A 64 -35.76 20.84 13.32
CA ALA A 64 -35.62 19.73 12.40
C ALA A 64 -34.72 18.66 13.05
N ASN A 65 -35.12 17.39 12.95
CA ASN A 65 -34.14 16.34 12.70
C ASN A 65 -33.67 16.53 11.25
N VAL A 66 -32.80 17.52 10.98
CA VAL A 66 -32.09 17.62 9.69
C VAL A 66 -30.71 17.07 9.95
N SER A 67 -30.66 15.73 9.91
CA SER A 67 -29.43 14.99 9.70
C SER A 67 -29.12 15.00 8.21
N GLU A 68 -28.70 16.13 7.68
CA GLU A 68 -28.04 16.16 6.37
C GLU A 68 -27.00 17.26 6.38
N ARG A 69 -25.77 16.86 6.11
CA ARG A 69 -24.54 17.65 6.24
C ARG A 69 -24.53 18.79 5.22
N VAL A 70 -25.31 19.83 5.46
CA VAL A 70 -25.19 21.07 4.69
C VAL A 70 -24.08 21.89 5.34
N ARG A 71 -22.88 21.77 4.78
CA ARG A 71 -21.75 22.65 5.11
C ARG A 71 -22.20 24.09 4.86
N SER A 72 -22.13 24.95 5.88
CA SER A 72 -22.56 26.35 5.77
C SER A 72 -21.70 27.09 4.75
N ALA A 73 -22.21 28.19 4.18
CA ALA A 73 -21.42 29.03 3.27
C ALA A 73 -20.11 29.53 3.90
N GLY A 74 -20.09 29.71 5.24
CA GLY A 74 -18.89 30.03 5.99
C GLY A 74 -17.87 28.88 6.03
N TRP A 75 -18.34 27.64 6.16
CA TRP A 75 -17.47 26.46 6.09
C TRP A 75 -16.84 26.33 4.70
N GLN A 76 -17.62 26.50 3.63
CA GLN A 76 -17.12 26.40 2.25
C GLN A 76 -16.03 27.43 1.99
N LYS A 77 -16.25 28.68 2.39
CA LYS A 77 -15.23 29.73 2.26
C LYS A 77 -13.97 29.43 3.07
N ALA A 78 -14.12 28.97 4.31
CA ALA A 78 -12.98 28.61 5.15
C ALA A 78 -12.20 27.41 4.62
N HIS A 79 -12.89 26.45 3.97
CA HIS A 79 -12.29 25.32 3.30
C HIS A 79 -11.48 25.76 2.07
N ASP A 80 -12.04 26.61 1.22
CA ASP A 80 -11.36 27.16 0.04
C ASP A 80 -10.08 27.92 0.46
N ASP A 81 -10.18 28.78 1.48
CA ASP A 81 -9.04 29.53 2.04
C ASP A 81 -7.96 28.58 2.62
N ALA A 82 -8.37 27.49 3.26
CA ALA A 82 -7.45 26.48 3.79
C ALA A 82 -6.77 25.68 2.66
N PHE A 83 -7.52 25.36 1.59
CA PHE A 83 -7.00 24.67 0.43
C PHE A 83 -5.95 25.50 -0.30
N GLN A 84 -6.20 26.80 -0.51
CA GLN A 84 -5.24 27.70 -1.14
C GLN A 84 -3.92 27.78 -0.36
N LYS A 85 -3.98 27.84 0.97
CA LYS A 85 -2.79 27.81 1.83
C LYS A 85 -2.03 26.49 1.69
N ALA A 86 -2.76 25.38 1.67
CA ALA A 86 -2.19 24.05 1.49
C ALA A 86 -1.48 23.91 0.12
N VAL A 87 -2.10 24.41 -0.96
CA VAL A 87 -1.50 24.45 -2.29
C VAL A 87 -0.24 25.32 -2.30
N ALA A 88 -0.27 26.50 -1.67
CA ALA A 88 0.89 27.39 -1.61
C ALA A 88 2.09 26.76 -0.88
N GLU A 89 1.84 26.00 0.19
CA GLU A 89 2.88 25.28 0.93
C GLU A 89 3.53 24.17 0.09
N ILE A 90 2.74 23.47 -0.73
CA ILE A 90 3.21 22.28 -1.44
C ILE A 90 3.70 22.54 -2.88
N LYS A 91 3.27 23.63 -3.50
CA LYS A 91 3.65 24.06 -4.85
C LYS A 91 5.17 23.96 -5.16
N PRO A 92 6.12 24.31 -4.27
CA PRO A 92 7.55 24.18 -4.60
C PRO A 92 8.00 22.72 -4.81
N SER A 93 7.37 21.76 -4.14
CA SER A 93 7.70 20.33 -4.18
C SER A 93 7.23 19.63 -5.45
N PHE A 94 6.26 20.22 -6.15
CA PHE A 94 5.69 19.68 -7.38
C PHE A 94 6.02 20.53 -8.60
N ILE A 95 5.93 19.90 -9.76
CA ILE A 95 6.08 20.55 -11.07
C ILE A 95 5.18 19.85 -12.08
N GLN A 96 4.55 20.64 -12.95
CA GLN A 96 3.73 20.11 -14.03
C GLN A 96 4.60 19.83 -15.26
N CYS A 97 4.44 18.64 -15.85
CA CYS A 97 5.15 18.28 -17.07
C CYS A 97 4.53 18.98 -18.29
N PRO A 98 5.31 19.67 -19.15
CA PRO A 98 4.76 20.35 -20.32
C PRO A 98 4.27 19.37 -21.41
N HIS A 99 4.72 18.11 -21.37
CA HIS A 99 4.31 17.10 -22.36
C HIS A 99 3.02 16.37 -21.96
N CYS A 100 3.00 15.73 -20.80
CA CYS A 100 1.84 14.94 -20.35
C CYS A 100 0.89 15.68 -19.41
N GLN A 101 1.22 16.93 -19.03
CA GLN A 101 0.42 17.80 -18.14
C GLN A 101 0.15 17.24 -16.73
N LYS A 102 0.77 16.11 -16.37
CA LYS A 102 0.73 15.51 -15.03
C LYS A 102 1.55 16.30 -14.03
N TRP A 103 1.13 16.27 -12.76
CA TRP A 103 1.85 16.85 -11.64
C TRP A 103 2.77 15.79 -11.02
N VAL A 104 4.07 16.06 -11.03
CA VAL A 104 5.07 15.14 -10.51
C VAL A 104 5.93 15.78 -9.44
N CYS A 105 6.49 14.98 -8.54
CA CYS A 105 7.41 15.49 -7.52
C CYS A 105 8.75 15.90 -8.16
N ARG A 106 9.25 17.06 -7.76
CA ARG A 106 10.47 17.67 -8.28
C ARG A 106 11.72 16.88 -7.91
N GLU A 107 11.73 16.29 -6.72
CA GLU A 107 12.91 15.60 -6.17
C GLU A 107 13.21 14.28 -6.91
N LYS A 108 12.19 13.44 -7.13
CA LYS A 108 12.40 12.06 -7.62
C LYS A 108 11.94 11.83 -9.04
N CYS A 109 10.84 12.45 -9.46
CA CYS A 109 10.14 12.11 -10.71
C CYS A 109 10.38 13.12 -11.85
N TRP A 110 11.12 14.19 -11.58
CA TRP A 110 11.50 15.18 -12.58
C TRP A 110 12.87 14.88 -13.18
N ASN A 111 12.98 14.89 -14.50
CA ASN A 111 14.26 14.84 -15.20
C ASN A 111 14.76 16.25 -15.47
N VAL A 112 15.69 16.72 -14.64
CA VAL A 112 16.27 18.08 -14.73
C VAL A 112 16.98 18.32 -16.07
N LYS A 113 17.64 17.29 -16.64
CA LYS A 113 18.38 17.43 -17.90
C LYS A 113 17.47 17.61 -19.10
N ARG A 114 16.28 17.00 -19.08
CA ARG A 114 15.32 17.02 -20.19
C ARG A 114 14.16 17.99 -19.98
N GLY A 115 13.98 18.52 -18.77
CA GLY A 115 12.86 19.41 -18.45
C GLY A 115 11.49 18.71 -18.57
N LEU A 116 11.45 17.41 -18.31
CA LEU A 116 10.27 16.55 -18.49
C LEU A 116 10.15 15.60 -17.29
N CYS A 117 8.97 15.02 -17.06
CA CYS A 117 8.83 13.96 -16.07
C CYS A 117 9.51 12.67 -16.55
N LYS A 118 9.92 11.81 -15.60
CA LYS A 118 10.60 10.54 -15.89
C LYS A 118 9.74 9.53 -16.64
N GLU A 119 8.42 9.67 -16.63
CA GLU A 119 7.53 8.87 -17.49
C GLU A 119 7.72 9.22 -18.97
N CYS A 120 7.89 10.50 -19.29
CA CYS A 120 8.06 10.97 -20.67
C CYS A 120 9.52 10.98 -21.12
N ALA A 121 10.44 11.23 -20.19
CA ALA A 121 11.88 11.25 -20.43
C ALA A 121 12.60 10.56 -19.27
N PRO A 122 12.62 9.22 -19.25
CA PRO A 122 13.27 8.46 -18.18
C PRO A 122 14.79 8.70 -18.18
N ASP A 123 15.41 8.47 -17.03
CA ASP A 123 16.87 8.45 -16.93
C ASP A 123 17.38 7.15 -17.56
N LEU A 124 17.87 7.25 -18.81
CA LEU A 124 18.33 6.10 -19.59
C LEU A 124 19.33 5.22 -18.85
N GLY A 125 20.21 5.78 -18.01
CA GLY A 125 21.13 4.99 -17.20
C GLY A 125 20.43 4.07 -16.20
N VAL A 126 19.38 4.55 -15.53
CA VAL A 126 18.59 3.76 -14.58
C VAL A 126 17.80 2.68 -15.32
N GLU A 127 17.15 3.05 -16.43
CA GLU A 127 16.38 2.11 -17.24
C GLU A 127 17.28 1.02 -17.85
N MET A 128 18.48 1.37 -18.33
CA MET A 128 19.43 0.40 -18.86
C MET A 128 19.90 -0.59 -17.77
N SER A 129 20.21 -0.13 -16.57
CA SER A 129 20.59 -1.02 -15.46
C SER A 129 19.43 -1.94 -15.03
N ALA A 130 18.20 -1.42 -15.01
CA ALA A 130 17.01 -2.21 -14.72
C ALA A 130 16.76 -3.26 -15.82
N ALA A 131 16.86 -2.87 -17.10
CA ALA A 131 16.67 -3.76 -18.24
C ALA A 131 17.76 -4.84 -18.34
N GLN A 132 19.01 -4.53 -18.02
CA GLN A 132 20.08 -5.52 -17.94
C GLN A 132 19.78 -6.56 -16.86
N SER A 133 19.35 -6.10 -15.67
CA SER A 133 19.01 -6.98 -14.56
C SER A 133 17.80 -7.86 -14.87
N SER A 134 16.76 -7.32 -15.51
CA SER A 134 15.59 -8.11 -15.92
C SER A 134 15.95 -9.17 -16.95
N ARG A 135 16.82 -8.84 -17.91
CA ARG A 135 17.33 -9.81 -18.89
C ARG A 135 18.18 -10.89 -18.25
N SER A 136 19.07 -10.54 -17.33
CA SER A 136 19.85 -11.53 -16.58
C SER A 136 18.95 -12.46 -15.76
N VAL A 137 17.89 -11.93 -15.12
CA VAL A 137 16.91 -12.76 -14.40
C VAL A 137 16.16 -13.68 -15.37
N GLU A 138 15.64 -13.16 -16.49
CA GLU A 138 14.98 -13.96 -17.53
C GLU A 138 15.89 -15.09 -18.05
N GLU A 139 17.15 -14.77 -18.34
CA GLU A 139 18.15 -15.76 -18.76
C GLU A 139 18.42 -16.80 -17.66
N ILE A 140 18.53 -16.39 -16.39
CA ILE A 140 18.66 -17.32 -15.26
C ILE A 140 17.46 -18.26 -15.21
N TRP A 141 16.22 -17.76 -15.34
CA TRP A 141 15.03 -18.61 -15.34
C TRP A 141 14.95 -19.53 -16.58
N ALA A 142 15.36 -19.04 -17.75
CA ALA A 142 15.37 -19.82 -18.99
C ALA A 142 16.45 -20.91 -19.00
N HIS A 143 17.61 -20.63 -18.38
CA HIS A 143 18.75 -21.53 -18.28
C HIS A 143 18.80 -22.32 -16.98
N ALA A 144 17.91 -22.05 -16.03
CA ALA A 144 17.56 -22.94 -14.92
C ALA A 144 16.83 -24.18 -15.46
N LYS A 145 17.49 -24.93 -16.36
CA LYS A 145 17.19 -26.34 -16.52
C LYS A 145 17.54 -26.98 -15.19
N MET A 146 16.51 -27.49 -14.51
CA MET A 146 16.63 -28.51 -13.46
C MET A 146 17.82 -29.41 -13.78
N ALA A 147 18.73 -29.63 -12.82
CA ALA A 147 19.85 -30.52 -13.04
C ALA A 147 19.30 -31.87 -13.54
N GLU A 148 20.05 -32.60 -14.37
CA GLU A 148 19.57 -33.89 -14.88
C GLU A 148 19.27 -34.89 -13.74
N GLU A 149 19.85 -34.66 -12.57
CA GLU A 149 19.53 -35.30 -11.29
C GLU A 149 18.15 -34.91 -10.74
N ASP A 150 17.72 -33.65 -10.89
CA ASP A 150 16.40 -33.18 -10.47
C ASP A 150 15.28 -33.68 -11.39
N LYS A 151 15.56 -34.06 -12.64
CA LYS A 151 14.60 -34.72 -13.55
C LYS A 151 14.24 -36.15 -13.13
N LYS A 152 15.04 -36.77 -12.25
CA LYS A 152 14.76 -38.11 -11.68
C LYS A 152 13.84 -38.04 -10.46
N LEU A 153 13.41 -36.84 -10.05
CA LEU A 153 12.36 -36.67 -9.06
C LEU A 153 11.03 -37.06 -9.73
N ALA A 154 10.61 -38.31 -9.56
CA ALA A 154 9.29 -38.79 -9.99
C ALA A 154 8.17 -37.86 -9.48
N GLU A 155 7.01 -37.83 -10.14
CA GLU A 155 5.84 -37.00 -9.77
C GLU A 155 5.43 -37.09 -8.28
N GLY A 156 5.85 -38.14 -7.56
CA GLY A 156 5.69 -38.27 -6.11
C GLY A 156 6.53 -37.31 -5.25
N ASN A 157 7.68 -36.83 -5.73
CA ASN A 157 8.59 -35.94 -5.00
C ASN A 157 8.19 -34.45 -5.09
N TRP A 158 7.28 -34.08 -5.99
CA TRP A 158 6.74 -32.72 -6.08
C TRP A 158 5.84 -32.36 -4.87
N ARG A 159 5.37 -33.37 -4.13
CA ARG A 159 4.53 -33.19 -2.93
C ARG A 159 5.32 -32.83 -1.67
N GLU A 160 6.66 -32.89 -1.70
CA GLU A 160 7.49 -32.40 -0.61
C GLU A 160 7.77 -30.91 -0.81
N THR A 161 7.08 -30.05 -0.04
CA THR A 161 7.34 -28.61 -0.04
C THR A 161 8.80 -28.34 0.32
N ILE A 162 9.61 -27.97 -0.69
CA ILE A 162 10.98 -27.52 -0.46
C ILE A 162 10.91 -26.14 0.19
N VAL A 163 11.16 -26.07 1.49
CA VAL A 163 11.15 -24.80 2.23
C VAL A 163 12.56 -24.19 2.18
N ALA A 164 12.71 -23.06 1.50
CA ALA A 164 13.99 -22.36 1.36
C ALA A 164 14.53 -21.78 2.69
N SER A 165 13.65 -21.53 3.66
CA SER A 165 14.00 -20.92 4.95
C SER A 165 13.20 -21.55 6.08
N CYS A 166 13.81 -21.70 7.26
CA CYS A 166 13.12 -22.29 8.40
C CYS A 166 11.92 -21.41 8.82
N PRO A 167 10.69 -21.96 8.91
CA PRO A 167 9.49 -21.19 9.25
C PRO A 167 9.51 -20.64 10.68
N LYS A 168 10.38 -21.18 11.55
CA LYS A 168 10.46 -20.78 12.96
C LYS A 168 11.55 -19.74 13.26
N CYS A 169 12.68 -19.79 12.54
CA CYS A 169 13.83 -18.92 12.82
C CYS A 169 14.34 -18.14 11.60
N GLY A 170 13.73 -18.32 10.42
CA GLY A 170 14.09 -17.59 9.20
C GLY A 170 15.45 -17.95 8.59
N THR A 171 16.22 -18.83 9.23
CA THR A 171 17.55 -19.24 8.72
C THR A 171 17.40 -19.96 7.39
N ALA A 172 18.22 -19.58 6.41
CA ALA A 172 18.27 -20.22 5.10
C ALA A 172 18.64 -21.70 5.26
N LEU A 173 17.92 -22.56 4.55
CA LEU A 173 18.07 -24.01 4.63
C LEU A 173 18.79 -24.53 3.39
N ALA A 174 19.61 -25.56 3.57
CA ALA A 174 20.09 -26.34 2.45
C ALA A 174 18.91 -27.07 1.77
N THR A 175 19.00 -27.30 0.46
CA THR A 175 17.99 -28.01 -0.33
C THR A 175 17.63 -29.33 0.37
N ASN A 176 16.33 -29.56 0.64
CA ASN A 176 15.81 -30.76 1.31
C ASN A 176 16.28 -31.01 2.76
N ALA A 177 16.62 -29.96 3.53
CA ALA A 177 16.93 -30.10 4.96
C ALA A 177 15.75 -30.68 5.77
N LYS A 178 15.96 -31.82 6.45
CA LYS A 178 14.95 -32.49 7.30
C LYS A 178 14.69 -31.77 8.62
N PHE A 179 15.70 -31.08 9.13
CA PHE A 179 15.69 -30.31 10.37
C PHE A 179 16.46 -29.00 10.18
N CYS A 180 16.05 -27.96 10.88
CA CYS A 180 16.78 -26.70 10.88
C CYS A 180 18.09 -26.85 11.68
N PRO A 181 19.26 -26.54 11.09
CA PRO A 181 20.55 -26.65 11.80
C PRO A 181 20.70 -25.63 12.92
N ASN A 182 19.92 -24.54 12.90
CA ASN A 182 19.99 -23.48 13.90
C ASN A 182 19.03 -23.71 15.07
N CYS A 183 17.77 -24.02 14.79
CA CYS A 183 16.73 -24.12 15.83
C CYS A 183 16.20 -25.53 16.07
N GLY A 184 16.67 -26.54 15.33
CA GLY A 184 16.26 -27.95 15.47
C GLY A 184 14.84 -28.27 14.98
N GLU A 185 14.12 -27.29 14.42
CA GLU A 185 12.74 -27.48 13.97
C GLU A 185 12.64 -28.52 12.85
N LYS A 186 11.66 -29.41 12.91
CA LYS A 186 11.46 -30.46 11.91
C LYS A 186 10.72 -29.88 10.71
N LEU A 187 11.33 -29.93 9.54
CA LEU A 187 10.85 -29.26 8.31
C LEU A 187 10.05 -30.20 7.41
N GLN A 188 10.23 -31.51 7.59
CA GLN A 188 9.50 -32.56 6.87
C GLN A 188 8.29 -33.00 7.71
N ASN A 189 7.09 -32.77 7.19
CA ASN A 189 5.85 -33.27 7.80
C ASN A 189 5.92 -34.78 7.86
N ALA A 190 5.73 -35.34 9.06
CA ALA A 190 5.60 -36.79 9.18
C ALA A 190 4.38 -37.24 8.37
N SER A 191 4.56 -38.22 7.50
CA SER A 191 3.47 -38.85 6.79
C SER A 191 2.52 -39.47 7.82
N HIS A 192 1.23 -39.19 7.72
CA HIS A 192 0.21 -39.79 8.58
C HIS A 192 -0.50 -40.88 7.78
N CYS A 193 -0.91 -41.96 8.46
CA CYS A 193 -1.69 -43.02 7.84
C CYS A 193 -3.03 -42.46 7.40
N THR A 194 -3.37 -42.63 6.12
CA THR A 194 -4.64 -42.16 5.54
C THR A 194 -5.86 -42.92 6.08
N GLN A 195 -5.65 -44.08 6.73
CA GLN A 195 -6.73 -44.90 7.30
C GLN A 195 -6.99 -44.62 8.78
N CYS A 196 -5.94 -44.48 9.61
CA CYS A 196 -6.11 -44.32 11.06
C CYS A 196 -5.54 -43.00 11.62
N GLY A 197 -4.90 -42.17 10.79
CA GLY A 197 -4.27 -40.91 11.22
C GLY A 197 -2.97 -41.07 12.00
N ALA A 198 -2.53 -42.31 12.28
CA ALA A 198 -1.30 -42.56 13.04
C ALA A 198 -0.05 -42.06 12.29
N LYS A 199 0.89 -41.48 13.03
CA LYS A 199 2.16 -41.00 12.50
C LYS A 199 2.99 -42.17 11.96
N LEU A 200 3.30 -42.15 10.66
CA LEU A 200 4.10 -43.18 10.03
C LEU A 200 5.59 -42.91 10.26
N GLN A 201 6.34 -43.99 10.45
CA GLN A 201 7.79 -43.93 10.45
C GLN A 201 8.30 -43.67 9.02
N PRO A 202 9.39 -42.90 8.86
CA PRO A 202 9.95 -42.63 7.53
C PRO A 202 10.29 -43.95 6.81
N GLY A 203 9.66 -44.22 5.68
CA GLY A 203 9.88 -45.43 4.88
C GLY A 203 9.08 -46.68 5.31
N ALA A 204 8.09 -46.57 6.19
CA ALA A 204 7.21 -47.67 6.54
C ALA A 204 6.30 -48.08 5.37
N LYS A 205 6.28 -49.38 5.02
CA LYS A 205 5.39 -49.94 3.98
C LYS A 205 4.00 -50.30 4.51
N PHE A 206 3.87 -50.39 5.84
CA PHE A 206 2.65 -50.72 6.55
C PHE A 206 2.56 -49.85 7.82
N CYS A 207 1.34 -49.44 8.17
CA CYS A 207 1.08 -48.71 9.40
C CYS A 207 1.25 -49.66 10.60
N ALA A 208 2.06 -49.25 11.58
CA ALA A 208 2.27 -50.04 12.80
C ALA A 208 1.03 -50.16 13.68
N GLU A 209 0.08 -49.22 13.57
CA GLU A 209 -1.14 -49.19 14.38
C GLU A 209 -2.31 -49.94 13.75
N CYS A 210 -2.54 -49.78 12.43
CA CYS A 210 -3.70 -50.36 11.77
C CYS A 210 -3.38 -51.46 10.74
N GLY A 211 -2.10 -51.75 10.49
CA GLY A 211 -1.67 -52.74 9.50
C GLY A 211 -1.93 -52.37 8.04
N ALA A 212 -2.58 -51.22 7.78
CA ALA A 212 -2.86 -50.76 6.42
C ALA A 212 -1.56 -50.46 5.66
N LYS A 213 -1.53 -50.83 4.39
CA LYS A 213 -0.41 -50.51 3.48
C LYS A 213 -0.39 -49.00 3.20
N VAL A 214 0.78 -48.38 3.31
CA VAL A 214 1.01 -46.92 3.21
C VAL A 214 2.11 -46.58 2.23
#